data_AF-A0A932R9W6-F1
#
_entry.id   AF-A0A932R9W6-F1
#
_cell.length_a   1.000
_cell.length_b   1.000
_cell.length_c   1.000
_cell.angle_alpha   90.00
_cell.angle_beta   90.00
_cell.angle_gamma   90.00
#
_symmetry.space_group_name_H-M   'P 1'
#
loop_
_entity.id
_entity.type
_entity.pdbx_description
1 polymer ?
#
loop_
_entity_poly.entity_id
_entity_poly.type
_entity_poly.pdbx_seq_one_letter_code
_entity_poly.pdbx_strand_id
1 'polypeptide(L)'
;MGQLTELLGKRGFVVESILLRDIQLPNTLRASIELKQQAEQEALAMNFRLQKEKQEAERKRIEAAGIRDFQQIVAQGISSQLLEWKGIEATENLAKSPNAKIVVIGSGKNGLPLILGQ
;
A
#
# COMPACT_ATOMS: atom_id res chain seq x y z
N MET A 1 -8.30 -47.17 -30.15
CA MET A 1 -7.56 -46.86 -31.39
C MET A 1 -7.53 -48.03 -32.38
N GLY A 2 -7.32 -49.29 -31.96
CA GLY A 2 -7.23 -50.43 -32.89
C GLY A 2 -8.54 -50.87 -33.58
N GLN A 3 -9.69 -50.75 -32.93
CA GLN A 3 -10.97 -51.23 -33.49
C GLN A 3 -11.42 -50.48 -34.76
N LEU A 4 -11.13 -49.17 -34.86
CA LEU A 4 -11.55 -48.37 -36.03
C LEU A 4 -10.73 -48.71 -37.27
N THR A 5 -9.41 -48.88 -37.09
CA THR A 5 -8.48 -49.30 -38.15
C THR A 5 -8.82 -50.69 -38.66
N GLU A 6 -9.24 -51.61 -37.79
CA GLU A 6 -9.65 -52.97 -38.18
C GLU A 6 -10.97 -52.98 -38.97
N LEU A 7 -11.94 -52.15 -38.58
CA LEU A 7 -13.24 -52.03 -39.28
C LEU A 7 -13.10 -51.38 -40.66
N LEU A 8 -12.29 -50.33 -40.78
CA LEU A 8 -12.11 -49.58 -42.03
C LEU A 8 -11.07 -50.23 -42.96
N GLY A 9 -10.08 -50.92 -42.40
CA GLY A 9 -9.09 -51.69 -43.16
C GLY A 9 -9.70 -52.83 -43.98
N LYS A 10 -10.76 -53.49 -43.47
CA LYS A 10 -11.52 -54.51 -44.23
C LYS A 10 -12.23 -53.94 -45.47
N ARG A 11 -12.40 -52.61 -45.56
CA ARG A 11 -13.01 -51.90 -46.69
C ARG A 11 -11.98 -51.20 -47.59
N GLY A 12 -10.69 -51.41 -47.35
CA GLY A 12 -9.59 -50.85 -48.16
C GLY A 12 -9.17 -49.43 -47.78
N PHE A 13 -9.63 -48.88 -46.65
CA PHE A 13 -9.23 -47.55 -46.18
C PHE A 13 -8.07 -47.64 -45.18
N VAL A 14 -7.01 -46.85 -45.40
CA VAL A 14 -5.87 -46.71 -44.48
C VAL A 14 -6.08 -45.46 -43.63
N VAL A 15 -6.14 -45.64 -42.31
CA VAL A 15 -6.30 -44.55 -41.34
C VAL A 15 -4.92 -44.07 -40.91
N GLU A 16 -4.51 -42.87 -41.34
CA GLU A 16 -3.19 -42.30 -41.01
C GLU A 16 -3.16 -41.59 -39.66
N SER A 17 -4.23 -40.86 -39.30
CA SER A 17 -4.34 -40.21 -38.00
C SER A 17 -5.79 -40.10 -37.55
N ILE A 18 -5.99 -40.10 -36.23
CA ILE A 18 -7.30 -39.94 -35.60
C ILE A 18 -7.23 -38.71 -34.70
N LEU A 19 -7.98 -37.67 -35.03
CA LEU A 19 -8.12 -36.47 -34.20
C LEU A 19 -9.41 -36.54 -33.38
N LEU A 20 -9.27 -36.60 -32.06
CA LEU A 20 -10.39 -36.44 -31.15
C LEU A 20 -10.77 -34.95 -31.12
N ARG A 21 -11.93 -34.61 -31.68
CA ARG A 21 -12.38 -33.21 -31.80
C ARG A 21 -13.20 -32.75 -30.60
N ASP A 22 -14.11 -33.59 -30.11
CA ASP A 22 -15.00 -33.26 -28.99
C ASP A 22 -15.14 -34.45 -28.04
N ILE A 23 -14.91 -34.20 -26.75
CA ILE A 23 -15.19 -35.15 -25.67
C ILE A 23 -16.40 -34.60 -24.92
N GLN A 24 -17.55 -35.27 -25.06
CA GLN A 24 -18.77 -34.90 -24.36
C GLN A 24 -18.75 -35.48 -22.96
N LEU A 25 -18.34 -34.68 -21.97
CA LEU A 25 -18.45 -35.07 -20.57
C LEU A 25 -19.92 -35.06 -20.10
N PRO A 26 -20.35 -36.01 -19.27
CA PRO A 26 -21.66 -35.97 -18.62
C PRO A 26 -21.83 -34.67 -17.83
N ASN A 27 -23.04 -34.11 -17.86
CA ASN A 27 -23.33 -32.79 -17.27
C ASN A 27 -22.97 -32.69 -15.78
N THR A 28 -23.12 -33.78 -15.03
CA THR A 28 -22.79 -33.86 -13.60
C THR A 28 -21.29 -33.69 -13.31
N LEU A 29 -20.43 -34.28 -14.16
CA LEU A 29 -18.98 -34.18 -14.02
C LEU A 29 -18.47 -32.79 -14.42
N ARG A 30 -19.04 -32.19 -15.47
CA ARG A 30 -18.71 -30.82 -15.88
C ARG A 30 -19.01 -29.82 -14.77
N ALA A 31 -20.21 -29.88 -14.19
CA ALA A 31 -20.60 -29.00 -13.08
C ALA A 31 -19.69 -29.14 -11.85
N SER A 32 -19.28 -30.38 -11.53
CA SER A 32 -18.37 -30.63 -10.40
C SER A 32 -16.97 -30.06 -10.65
N ILE A 33 -16.47 -30.12 -11.88
CA ILE A 33 -15.18 -29.53 -12.27
C ILE A 33 -15.25 -28.01 -12.19
N GLU A 34 -16.31 -27.39 -12.72
CA GLU A 34 -16.51 -25.94 -12.67
C GLU A 34 -16.58 -25.43 -11.22
N LEU A 35 -17.36 -26.10 -10.36
CA LEU A 35 -17.44 -25.76 -8.94
C LEU A 35 -16.09 -25.88 -8.23
N LYS A 36 -15.34 -26.96 -8.48
CA LYS A 36 -14.00 -27.14 -7.92
C LYS A 36 -13.06 -26.04 -8.38
N GLN A 37 -13.06 -25.74 -9.68
CA GLN A 37 -12.20 -24.71 -10.25
C GLN A 37 -12.55 -23.32 -9.69
N GLN A 38 -13.83 -23.01 -9.54
CA GLN A 38 -14.28 -21.77 -8.93
C GLN A 38 -13.80 -21.67 -7.46
N ALA A 39 -13.99 -22.72 -6.67
CA ALA A 39 -13.55 -22.73 -5.27
C ALA A 39 -12.02 -22.55 -5.14
N GLU A 40 -11.24 -23.18 -6.02
CA GLU A 40 -9.78 -23.00 -6.05
C GLU A 40 -9.38 -21.55 -6.38
N GLN A 41 -10.03 -20.92 -7.36
CA GLN A 41 -9.77 -19.52 -7.72
C GLN A 41 -10.18 -18.55 -6.59
N GLU A 42 -11.30 -18.81 -5.91
CA GLU A 42 -11.73 -18.02 -4.75
C GLU A 42 -10.74 -18.13 -3.58
N ALA A 43 -10.25 -19.33 -3.29
CA ALA A 43 -9.23 -19.55 -2.27
C ALA A 43 -7.91 -18.84 -2.60
N LEU A 44 -7.46 -18.90 -3.86
CA LEU A 44 -6.30 -18.16 -4.35
C LEU A 44 -6.49 -16.65 -4.17
N ALA A 45 -7.63 -16.10 -4.61
CA ALA A 45 -7.94 -14.69 -4.47
C ALA A 45 -7.98 -14.23 -3.01
N MET A 46 -8.51 -15.05 -2.10
CA MET A 46 -8.53 -14.76 -0.67
C MET A 46 -7.12 -14.75 -0.07
N ASN A 47 -6.27 -15.71 -0.45
CA ASN A 47 -4.87 -15.73 -0.03
C ASN A 47 -4.11 -14.47 -0.50
N PHE A 48 -4.31 -14.05 -1.75
CA PHE A 48 -3.72 -12.81 -2.25
C PHE A 48 -4.21 -11.57 -1.49
N ARG A 49 -5.51 -11.49 -1.18
CA ARG A 49 -6.05 -10.41 -0.34
C ARG A 49 -5.39 -10.41 1.04
N LEU A 50 -5.32 -11.56 1.72
CA LEU A 50 -4.70 -11.66 3.05
C LEU A 50 -3.22 -11.28 3.01
N GLN A 51 -2.48 -11.69 2.00
CA GLN A 51 -1.07 -11.29 1.83
C GLN A 51 -0.94 -9.79 1.62
N LYS A 52 -1.80 -9.19 0.78
CA LYS A 52 -1.82 -7.74 0.57
C LYS A 52 -2.10 -6.99 1.87
N GLU A 53 -3.13 -7.38 2.62
CA GLU A 53 -3.47 -6.73 3.89
C GLU A 53 -2.34 -6.87 4.94
N LYS A 54 -1.65 -8.01 4.97
CA LYS A 54 -0.46 -8.19 5.83
C LYS A 54 0.68 -7.25 5.44
N GLN A 55 0.97 -7.12 4.14
CA GLN A 55 2.00 -6.21 3.65
C GLN A 55 1.64 -4.74 3.92
N GLU A 56 0.37 -4.37 3.75
CA GLU A 56 -0.13 -3.04 4.08
C GLU A 56 0.00 -2.73 5.58
N ALA A 57 -0.32 -3.70 6.44
CA ALA A 57 -0.16 -3.56 7.89
C ALA A 57 1.32 -3.43 8.28
N GLU A 58 2.22 -4.20 7.66
CA GLU A 58 3.66 -4.10 7.86
C GLU A 58 4.19 -2.73 7.44
N ARG A 59 3.79 -2.24 6.25
CA ARG A 59 4.19 -0.93 5.75
C ARG A 59 3.81 0.17 6.75
N LYS A 60 2.56 0.17 7.23
CA LYS A 60 2.08 1.15 8.21
C LYS A 60 2.85 1.07 9.53
N ARG A 61 3.24 -0.13 9.97
CA ARG A 61 4.05 -0.31 11.18
C ARG A 61 5.44 0.28 11.01
N ILE A 62 6.10 0.00 9.88
CA ILE A 62 7.43 0.52 9.58
C ILE A 62 7.39 2.05 9.48
N GLU A 63 6.38 2.61 8.81
CA GLU A 63 6.18 4.05 8.70
C GLU A 63 5.99 4.71 10.08
N ALA A 64 5.13 4.13 10.92
CA ALA A 64 4.91 4.63 12.28
C ALA A 64 6.19 4.55 13.15
N ALA A 65 6.96 3.46 13.03
CA ALA A 65 8.25 3.34 13.71
C ALA A 65 9.24 4.41 13.23
N GLY A 66 9.35 4.63 11.92
CA GLY A 66 10.20 5.67 11.34
C GLY A 66 9.85 7.07 11.84
N ILE A 67 8.55 7.40 11.91
CA ILE A 67 8.08 8.69 12.44
C ILE A 67 8.44 8.84 13.92
N ARG A 68 8.20 7.80 14.72
CA ARG A 68 8.53 7.80 16.16
C ARG A 68 10.03 8.00 16.37
N ASP A 69 10.85 7.23 15.67
CA ASP A 69 12.30 7.26 15.83
C ASP A 69 12.85 8.62 15.35
N PHE A 70 12.31 9.17 14.25
CA PHE A 70 12.61 10.54 13.81
C PHE A 70 12.26 11.58 14.88
N GLN A 71 11.05 11.52 15.45
CA GLN A 71 10.63 12.44 16.52
C GLN A 71 11.54 12.32 17.74
N GLN A 72 11.94 11.10 18.11
CA GLN A 72 12.85 10.88 19.24
C GLN A 72 14.24 11.48 19.00
N ILE A 73 14.82 11.29 17.81
CA ILE A 73 16.10 11.86 17.43
C ILE A 73 16.04 13.39 17.42
N VAL A 74 14.99 13.96 16.83
CA VAL A 74 14.80 15.41 16.76
C VAL A 74 14.59 15.99 18.16
N ALA A 75 13.78 15.36 19.02
CA ALA A 75 13.57 15.79 20.39
C ALA A 75 14.86 15.76 21.23
N GLN A 76 15.74 14.79 20.98
CA GLN A 76 17.07 14.76 21.62
C GLN A 76 18.00 15.88 21.13
N GLY A 77 17.89 16.27 19.85
CA GLY A 77 18.68 17.36 19.26
C GLY A 77 18.19 18.77 19.62
N ILE A 78 16.93 18.91 20.03
CA ILE A 78 16.35 20.19 20.46
C ILE A 78 16.54 20.33 21.98
N SER A 79 17.64 20.96 22.38
CA SER A 79 17.80 21.41 23.77
C SER A 79 17.00 22.69 24.03
N SER A 80 16.60 22.92 25.28
CA SER A 80 15.96 24.18 25.67
C SER A 80 16.85 25.39 25.36
N GLN A 81 18.17 25.26 25.52
CA GLN A 81 19.12 26.31 25.17
C GLN A 81 19.16 26.59 23.66
N LEU A 82 19.01 25.58 22.79
CA LEU A 82 18.96 25.79 21.35
C LEU A 82 17.68 26.52 20.91
N LEU A 83 16.54 26.19 21.54
CA LEU A 83 15.27 26.90 21.30
C LEU A 83 15.33 28.36 21.75
N GLU A 84 15.89 28.62 22.94
CA GLU A 84 16.10 29.99 23.43
C GLU A 84 17.04 30.77 22.51
N TRP A 85 18.17 30.17 22.11
CA TRP A 85 19.13 30.80 21.19
C TRP A 85 18.49 31.12 19.83
N LYS A 86 17.72 30.17 19.26
CA LYS A 86 16.95 30.39 18.03
C LYS A 86 15.84 31.45 18.19
N GLY A 87 15.22 31.52 19.35
CA GLY A 87 14.24 32.56 19.69
C GLY A 87 14.88 33.94 19.75
N ILE A 88 16.08 34.06 20.32
CA ILE A 88 16.85 35.31 20.36
C ILE A 88 17.26 35.72 18.94
N GLU A 89 17.80 34.78 18.13
CA GLU A 89 18.18 35.03 16.73
C GLU A 89 16.97 35.47 15.88
N ALA A 90 15.81 34.81 16.04
CA ALA A 90 14.58 35.20 15.37
C ALA A 90 14.12 36.60 15.79
N THR A 91 14.22 36.93 17.08
CA THR A 91 13.89 38.26 17.62
C THR A 91 14.86 39.34 17.11
N GLU A 92 16.15 39.03 17.03
CA GLU A 92 17.18 39.92 16.49
C GLU A 92 16.98 40.20 15.00
N ASN A 93 16.71 39.16 14.21
CA ASN A 93 16.40 39.29 12.78
C ASN A 93 15.10 40.08 12.55
N LEU A 94 14.10 39.88 13.41
CA LEU A 94 12.86 40.65 13.36
C LEU A 94 13.10 42.12 13.74
N ALA A 95 13.94 42.40 14.74
CA ALA A 95 14.33 43.75 15.13
C ALA A 95 15.16 44.48 14.05
N LYS A 96 15.94 43.73 13.26
CA LYS A 96 16.71 44.24 12.11
C LYS A 96 15.88 44.40 10.83
N SER A 97 14.67 43.85 10.78
CA SER A 97 13.83 43.89 9.58
C SER A 97 13.17 45.26 9.40
N PRO A 98 13.38 45.93 8.25
CA PRO A 98 12.87 47.29 8.01
C PRO A 98 11.33 47.39 7.94
N ASN A 99 10.60 46.27 7.87
CA ASN A 99 9.14 46.21 7.77
C ASN A 99 8.46 45.40 8.90
N ALA A 100 9.18 45.02 9.96
CA ALA A 100 8.58 44.21 11.02
C ALA A 100 7.67 45.05 11.93
N LYS A 101 6.35 44.90 11.74
CA LYS A 101 5.37 45.27 12.75
C LYS A 101 5.35 44.18 13.81
N ILE A 102 6.23 44.29 14.80
CA ILE A 102 6.24 43.38 15.95
C ILE A 102 4.85 43.54 16.62
N VAL A 103 4.19 42.53 17.18
CA VAL A 103 3.07 42.74 18.15
C VAL A 103 3.31 41.79 19.30
N VAL A 104 3.85 42.27 20.40
CA VAL A 104 4.02 41.47 21.60
C VAL A 104 2.62 41.36 22.22
N ILE A 105 2.19 40.17 22.67
CA ILE A 105 0.97 40.02 23.47
C ILE A 105 1.42 39.32 24.75
N GLY A 106 1.51 40.08 25.83
CA GLY A 106 1.97 39.60 27.12
C GLY A 106 0.87 38.76 27.76
N SER A 107 1.12 37.47 27.96
CA SER A 107 0.32 36.64 28.86
C SER A 107 0.79 36.84 30.31
N GLY A 108 0.74 38.08 30.78
CA GLY A 108 0.87 38.44 32.19
C GLY A 108 -0.39 39.17 32.62
N LYS A 109 -0.94 38.81 33.78
CA LYS A 109 -2.20 39.32 34.35
C LYS A 109 -2.31 40.84 34.50
N ASN A 110 -1.31 41.65 34.12
CA ASN A 110 -1.42 43.10 33.97
C ASN A 110 -0.26 43.71 33.16
N GLY A 111 -0.40 43.90 31.85
CA GLY A 111 0.43 44.85 31.10
C GLY A 111 0.57 44.54 29.60
N LEU A 112 -0.41 44.99 28.82
CA LEU A 112 -0.52 44.82 27.37
C LEU A 112 0.71 45.36 26.59
N PRO A 113 1.15 44.71 25.51
CA PRO A 113 2.23 45.26 24.71
C PRO A 113 1.67 46.02 23.50
N LEU A 114 2.22 47.21 23.31
CA LEU A 114 1.84 48.14 22.26
C LEU A 114 2.95 48.20 21.22
N ILE A 115 2.62 47.99 19.95
CA ILE A 115 3.62 48.14 18.89
C ILE A 115 3.16 49.11 17.82
N LEU A 116 4.00 50.12 17.62
CA LEU A 116 3.85 51.18 16.64
C LEU A 116 4.98 51.02 15.63
N GLY A 117 4.63 50.54 14.44
CA GLY A 117 5.48 50.71 13.27
C GLY A 117 5.32 52.12 12.72
N GLN A 118 6.39 52.68 12.17
CA GLN A 118 6.25 53.71 11.14
C GLN A 118 5.84 53.06 9.83
#